data_AF-A0A3D0KGN5-F1
#
_entry.id   AF-A0A3D0KGN5-F1
#
_cell.length_a   1.000
_cell.length_b   1.000
_cell.length_c   1.000
_cell.angle_alpha   90.00
_cell.angle_beta   90.00
_cell.angle_gamma   90.00
#
_symmetry.space_group_name_H-M   'P 1'
#
loop_
_entity.id
_entity.type
_entity.pdbx_description
1 polymer ?
#
loop_
_entity_poly.entity_id
_entity_poly.type
_entity_poly.pdbx_seq_one_letter_code
_entity_poly.pdbx_strand_id
1 'polypeptide(L)'
;MEHVKPLWKHHRVIHSKYPPIDCFESPDSMILAELESATSDRVIHWPRYVDNKDYRAGPGWGAVMASFCYPSEGRFNTLSRGAYYAGDSLETALHEWIYHSGKIWRGFGVGVDYSAVVRCYTGHVAEPLVDLRDQPQYMHDTNYAPGQQEAANLINADEFGILYSSVRSPGAEAIALLRPPATSPVTQAGHYSLHWDGEQFTKYAQLTEYRPL
;
A
#
# COMPACT_ATOMS: atom_id res chain seq x y z
N MET A 1 6.74 -4.65 -24.07
CA MET A 1 7.11 -5.22 -22.77
C MET A 1 6.29 -6.50 -22.58
N GLU A 2 6.81 -7.48 -21.86
CA GLU A 2 6.05 -8.71 -21.58
C GLU A 2 5.00 -8.42 -20.50
N HIS A 3 3.88 -9.13 -20.56
CA HIS A 3 2.82 -9.06 -19.56
C HIS A 3 2.76 -10.35 -18.79
N VAL A 4 2.93 -10.26 -17.47
CA VAL A 4 2.92 -11.40 -16.56
C VAL A 4 1.82 -11.19 -15.53
N LYS A 5 1.02 -12.24 -15.30
CA LYS A 5 0.09 -12.28 -14.18
C LYS A 5 0.68 -13.16 -13.07
N PRO A 6 1.21 -12.57 -11.98
CA PRO A 6 1.74 -13.35 -10.87
C PRO A 6 0.65 -14.23 -10.25
N LEU A 7 1.03 -15.45 -9.86
CA LEU A 7 0.11 -16.44 -9.26
C LEU A 7 0.16 -16.43 -7.72
N TRP A 8 1.11 -15.71 -7.13
CA TRP A 8 1.21 -15.56 -5.68
C TRP A 8 0.16 -14.59 -5.14
N LYS A 9 -0.12 -14.72 -3.84
CA LYS A 9 -0.97 -13.77 -3.10
C LYS A 9 -0.16 -12.53 -2.77
N HIS A 10 -0.68 -11.37 -3.09
CA HIS A 10 0.01 -10.13 -2.75
C HIS A 10 -0.26 -9.71 -1.32
N HIS A 11 0.68 -8.96 -0.74
CA HIS A 11 0.63 -8.46 0.61
C HIS A 11 0.90 -6.95 0.64
N ARG A 12 0.00 -6.18 1.26
CA ARG A 12 0.14 -4.73 1.43
C ARG A 12 0.09 -4.40 2.91
N VAL A 13 1.14 -3.76 3.41
CA VAL A 13 1.22 -3.28 4.80
C VAL A 13 0.91 -1.79 4.84
N ILE A 14 0.01 -1.40 5.74
CA ILE A 14 -0.28 0.01 6.03
C ILE A 14 -0.28 0.25 7.53
N HIS A 15 -0.03 1.50 7.92
CA HIS A 15 -0.18 1.92 9.31
C HIS A 15 -1.62 1.65 9.82
N SER A 16 -1.74 1.21 11.06
CA SER A 16 -3.00 0.79 11.67
C SER A 16 -3.02 1.12 13.16
N LYS A 17 -4.11 0.76 13.82
CA LYS A 17 -4.27 0.72 15.26
C LYS A 17 -4.88 -0.63 15.65
N TYR A 18 -4.45 -1.19 16.78
CA TYR A 18 -4.93 -2.48 17.29
C TYR A 18 -5.21 -2.39 18.80
N PRO A 19 -6.35 -2.89 19.31
CA PRO A 19 -7.50 -3.36 18.52
C PRO A 19 -8.05 -2.21 17.64
N PRO A 20 -8.74 -2.51 16.53
CA PRO A 20 -9.40 -1.48 15.73
C PRO A 20 -10.27 -0.64 16.65
N ILE A 21 -10.11 0.69 16.61
CA ILE A 21 -11.08 1.57 17.28
C ILE A 21 -12.26 1.66 16.35
N ASP A 22 -13.41 1.17 16.81
CA ASP A 22 -14.67 1.51 16.19
C ASP A 22 -15.10 2.90 16.68
N CYS A 23 -14.70 3.95 15.96
CA CYS A 23 -15.21 5.29 16.22
C CYS A 23 -16.68 5.45 15.81
N PHE A 24 -17.30 4.40 15.24
CA PHE A 24 -18.66 4.37 14.74
C PHE A 24 -19.65 3.58 15.63
N GLU A 25 -19.27 3.20 16.86
CA GLU A 25 -20.19 2.60 17.85
C GLU A 25 -20.86 3.61 18.79
N SER A 26 -20.48 4.88 18.73
CA SER A 26 -21.08 5.97 19.53
C SER A 26 -22.38 6.53 18.92
N PRO A 27 -23.21 7.27 19.67
CA PRO A 27 -24.35 7.99 19.08
C PRO A 27 -23.94 9.01 17.98
N ASP A 28 -22.71 9.55 18.06
CA ASP A 28 -22.16 10.54 17.13
C ASP A 28 -21.65 9.92 15.81
N SER A 29 -21.73 8.60 15.69
CA SER A 29 -21.14 7.83 14.60
C SER A 29 -21.74 8.12 13.23
N MET A 30 -23.04 8.44 13.20
CA MET A 30 -23.70 8.82 11.96
C MET A 30 -23.16 10.17 11.45
N ILE A 31 -22.94 11.14 12.35
CA ILE A 31 -22.36 12.44 12.02
C ILE A 31 -20.90 12.27 11.58
N LEU A 32 -20.14 11.43 12.28
CA LEU A 32 -18.74 11.17 11.92
C LEU A 32 -18.62 10.47 10.56
N ALA A 33 -19.53 9.53 10.26
CA ALA A 33 -19.58 8.85 8.96
C ALA A 33 -20.00 9.81 7.84
N GLU A 34 -20.95 10.72 8.09
CA GLU A 34 -21.33 11.78 7.15
C GLU A 34 -20.15 12.72 6.87
N LEU A 35 -19.43 13.15 7.91
CA LEU A 35 -18.25 14.01 7.77
C LEU A 35 -17.11 13.30 7.03
N GLU A 36 -16.81 12.03 7.34
CA GLU A 36 -15.84 11.25 6.57
C GLU A 36 -16.29 11.13 5.11
N SER A 37 -17.55 10.79 4.86
CA SER A 37 -18.08 10.69 3.51
C SER A 37 -18.02 12.02 2.75
N ALA A 38 -18.18 13.16 3.43
CA ALA A 38 -18.17 14.49 2.83
C ALA A 38 -16.76 15.05 2.59
N THR A 39 -15.72 14.45 3.15
CA THR A 39 -14.34 14.96 3.09
C THR A 39 -13.33 13.96 2.54
N SER A 40 -13.69 12.68 2.51
CA SER A 40 -12.79 11.62 2.07
C SER A 40 -12.60 11.66 0.56
N ASP A 41 -11.37 11.97 0.12
CA ASP A 41 -11.02 11.98 -1.30
C ASP A 41 -11.42 10.68 -2.01
N ARG A 42 -11.22 9.53 -1.36
CA ARG A 42 -11.63 8.23 -1.93
C ARG A 42 -13.15 8.04 -2.06
N VAL A 43 -13.97 8.86 -1.40
CA VAL A 43 -15.45 8.78 -1.46
C VAL A 43 -16.02 9.79 -2.45
N ILE A 44 -15.59 11.05 -2.40
CA ILE A 44 -16.19 12.13 -3.19
C ILE A 44 -15.31 12.67 -4.33
N HIS A 45 -13.99 12.50 -4.23
CA HIS A 45 -13.03 13.06 -5.19
C HIS A 45 -12.25 11.99 -5.95
N TRP A 46 -12.63 10.73 -5.79
CA TRP A 46 -12.01 9.62 -6.52
C TRP A 46 -12.00 9.80 -8.05
N PRO A 47 -12.99 10.47 -8.71
CA PRO A 47 -12.93 10.67 -10.16
C PRO A 47 -11.75 11.53 -10.62
N ARG A 48 -11.05 12.22 -9.70
CA ARG A 48 -9.79 12.94 -10.00
C ARG A 48 -8.60 12.00 -10.18
N TYR A 49 -8.68 10.80 -9.60
CA TYR A 49 -7.56 9.86 -9.49
C TYR A 49 -7.81 8.54 -10.22
N VAL A 50 -9.05 8.17 -10.46
CA VAL A 50 -9.44 6.88 -11.02
C VAL A 50 -10.54 7.08 -12.05
N ASP A 51 -10.41 6.43 -13.20
CA ASP A 51 -11.44 6.43 -14.24
C ASP A 51 -12.72 5.76 -13.75
N ASN A 52 -13.88 6.24 -14.22
CA ASN A 52 -15.19 5.69 -13.85
C ASN A 52 -15.31 4.16 -14.10
N LYS A 53 -14.70 3.65 -15.18
CA LYS A 53 -14.67 2.20 -15.52
C LYS A 53 -13.90 1.35 -14.48
N ASP A 54 -12.96 1.99 -13.79
CA ASP A 54 -12.04 1.34 -12.86
C ASP A 54 -12.47 1.50 -11.40
N TYR A 55 -13.49 2.32 -11.12
CA TYR A 55 -14.04 2.45 -9.79
C TYR A 55 -14.53 1.10 -9.25
N ARG A 56 -14.25 0.85 -7.97
CA ARG A 56 -14.70 -0.35 -7.26
C ARG A 56 -15.17 0.02 -5.86
N ALA A 57 -16.27 -0.60 -5.45
CA ALA A 57 -16.90 -0.39 -4.14
C ALA A 57 -17.26 -1.72 -3.48
N GLY A 58 -17.52 -1.66 -2.18
CA GLY A 58 -17.85 -2.82 -1.35
C GLY A 58 -16.69 -3.31 -0.49
N PRO A 59 -16.89 -4.43 0.23
CA PRO A 59 -15.91 -4.98 1.16
C PRO A 59 -14.53 -5.21 0.51
N GLY A 60 -13.47 -4.77 1.19
CA GLY A 60 -12.08 -4.89 0.71
C GLY A 60 -11.64 -3.82 -0.29
N TRP A 61 -12.55 -3.24 -1.08
CA TRP A 61 -12.19 -2.22 -2.08
C TRP A 61 -11.79 -0.88 -1.49
N GLY A 62 -12.27 -0.53 -0.29
CA GLY A 62 -11.93 0.74 0.35
C GLY A 62 -10.42 0.91 0.59
N ALA A 63 -9.69 -0.17 0.90
CA ALA A 63 -8.24 -0.14 1.09
C ALA A 63 -7.48 -0.06 -0.25
N VAL A 64 -8.04 -0.63 -1.32
CA VAL A 64 -7.51 -0.53 -2.69
C VAL A 64 -7.72 0.89 -3.22
N MET A 65 -8.94 1.41 -3.20
CA MET A 65 -9.25 2.76 -3.70
C MET A 65 -8.46 3.85 -2.97
N ALA A 66 -8.24 3.69 -1.66
CA ALA A 66 -7.44 4.61 -0.86
C ALA A 66 -6.00 4.78 -1.40
N SER A 67 -5.38 3.73 -1.94
CA SER A 67 -4.00 3.84 -2.45
C SER A 67 -3.87 4.71 -3.69
N PHE A 68 -4.95 4.93 -4.43
CA PHE A 68 -4.97 5.80 -5.60
C PHE A 68 -5.34 7.24 -5.25
N CYS A 69 -6.22 7.42 -4.26
CA CYS A 69 -6.80 8.72 -3.92
C CYS A 69 -6.01 9.51 -2.86
N TYR A 70 -5.11 8.85 -2.12
CA TYR A 70 -4.22 9.50 -1.16
C TYR A 70 -2.76 9.38 -1.63
N PRO A 71 -2.37 10.09 -2.69
CA PRO A 71 -1.05 9.94 -3.28
C PRO A 71 0.05 10.44 -2.34
N SER A 72 1.08 9.62 -2.19
CA SER A 72 2.42 10.01 -1.73
C SER A 72 3.42 9.69 -2.83
N GLU A 73 4.54 10.38 -2.90
CA GLU A 73 5.58 10.03 -3.88
C GLU A 73 6.08 8.60 -3.67
N GLY A 74 6.09 7.83 -4.75
CA GLY A 74 6.57 6.46 -4.78
C GLY A 74 7.42 6.19 -6.02
N ARG A 75 7.88 4.95 -6.16
CA ARG A 75 8.77 4.53 -7.26
C ARG A 75 8.13 4.70 -8.65
N PHE A 76 6.81 4.53 -8.72
CA PHE A 76 6.01 4.46 -9.94
C PHE A 76 4.79 5.39 -9.86
N ASN A 77 4.82 6.40 -8.99
CA ASN A 77 3.76 7.38 -8.89
C ASN A 77 4.27 8.69 -8.27
N THR A 78 3.58 9.78 -8.55
CA THR A 78 3.85 11.11 -7.99
C THR A 78 2.71 11.55 -7.07
N LEU A 79 2.73 12.80 -6.62
CA LEU A 79 1.63 13.40 -5.85
C LEU A 79 0.34 13.63 -6.66
N SER A 80 0.36 13.47 -7.98
CA SER A 80 -0.84 13.68 -8.80
C SER A 80 -1.82 12.50 -8.73
N ARG A 81 -1.30 11.27 -8.58
CA ARG A 81 -2.09 10.04 -8.58
C ARG A 81 -1.34 8.96 -7.83
N GLY A 82 -2.04 8.26 -6.94
CA GLY A 82 -1.45 7.18 -6.16
C GLY A 82 -1.34 5.88 -6.95
N ALA A 83 -0.64 4.90 -6.38
CA ALA A 83 -0.57 3.54 -6.90
C ALA A 83 -0.73 2.52 -5.77
N TYR A 84 -1.27 1.34 -6.09
CA TYR A 84 -1.37 0.25 -5.14
C TYR A 84 -0.06 -0.55 -5.14
N TYR A 85 0.68 -0.46 -4.04
CA TYR A 85 1.89 -1.24 -3.80
C TYR A 85 1.62 -2.46 -2.94
N ALA A 86 2.21 -3.60 -3.32
CA ALA A 86 2.25 -4.82 -2.54
C ALA A 86 3.47 -5.68 -2.89
N GLY A 87 3.90 -6.54 -1.96
CA GLY A 87 4.94 -7.54 -2.16
C GLY A 87 4.35 -8.94 -2.38
N ASP A 88 5.21 -9.87 -2.81
CA ASP A 88 4.90 -11.30 -2.95
C ASP A 88 4.68 -12.05 -1.62
N SER A 89 5.07 -11.42 -0.53
CA SER A 89 5.08 -11.96 0.82
C SER A 89 4.85 -10.87 1.87
N LEU A 90 4.45 -11.28 3.07
CA LEU A 90 4.33 -10.36 4.20
C LEU A 90 5.67 -9.71 4.51
N GLU A 91 6.74 -10.49 4.47
CA GLU A 91 8.11 -10.09 4.76
C GLU A 91 8.56 -8.97 3.82
N THR A 92 8.35 -9.13 2.51
CA THR A 92 8.65 -8.09 1.53
C THR A 92 7.82 -6.84 1.76
N ALA A 93 6.53 -6.98 2.05
CA ALA A 93 5.66 -5.85 2.34
C ALA A 93 6.07 -5.09 3.63
N LEU A 94 6.52 -5.81 4.67
CA LEU A 94 7.06 -5.23 5.89
C LEU A 94 8.39 -4.51 5.63
N HIS A 95 9.30 -5.10 4.85
CA HIS A 95 10.59 -4.48 4.50
C HIS A 95 10.39 -3.14 3.78
N GLU A 96 9.48 -3.09 2.81
CA GLU A 96 9.12 -1.85 2.11
C GLU A 96 8.55 -0.81 3.09
N TRP A 97 7.61 -1.22 3.96
CA TRP A 97 7.01 -0.33 4.94
C TRP A 97 8.03 0.21 5.96
N ILE A 98 8.92 -0.65 6.47
CA ILE A 98 9.98 -0.33 7.44
C ILE A 98 10.92 0.72 6.86
N TYR A 99 11.38 0.54 5.62
CA TYR A 99 12.30 1.47 4.97
C TYR A 99 11.70 2.88 4.88
N HIS A 100 10.48 2.98 4.34
CA HIS A 100 9.83 4.27 4.12
C HIS A 100 9.42 4.93 5.44
N SER A 101 8.84 4.17 6.36
CA SER A 101 8.44 4.70 7.68
C SER A 101 9.65 5.09 8.51
N GLY A 102 10.75 4.35 8.45
CA GLY A 102 11.97 4.68 9.18
C GLY A 102 12.62 5.98 8.69
N LYS A 103 12.51 6.31 7.40
CA LYS A 103 12.91 7.63 6.88
C LYS A 103 12.05 8.75 7.47
N ILE A 104 10.73 8.54 7.55
CA ILE A 104 9.79 9.50 8.13
C ILE A 104 10.05 9.69 9.62
N TRP A 105 10.19 8.60 10.39
CA TRP A 105 10.38 8.64 11.84
C TRP A 105 11.71 9.30 12.23
N ARG A 106 12.79 9.04 11.49
CA ARG A 106 14.05 9.81 11.65
C ARG A 106 13.86 11.28 11.33
N GLY A 107 13.13 11.60 10.25
CA GLY A 107 12.81 12.99 9.89
C GLY A 107 12.05 13.75 10.98
N PHE A 108 11.22 13.06 11.76
CA PHE A 108 10.50 13.63 12.90
C PHE A 108 11.24 13.56 14.23
N GLY A 109 12.42 12.91 14.30
CA GLY A 109 13.17 12.76 15.54
C GLY A 109 12.44 11.91 16.59
N VAL A 110 11.74 10.85 16.18
CA VAL A 110 11.06 9.94 17.10
C VAL A 110 12.09 9.27 18.02
N GLY A 111 11.90 9.39 19.34
CA GLY A 111 12.81 8.86 20.36
C GLY A 111 12.82 7.34 20.48
N VAL A 112 13.39 6.83 21.57
CA VAL A 112 13.52 5.38 21.83
C VAL A 112 12.23 4.78 22.39
N ASP A 113 12.09 3.45 22.30
CA ASP A 113 10.99 2.65 22.88
C ASP A 113 9.59 2.98 22.34
N TYR A 114 9.51 3.41 21.08
CA TYR A 114 8.25 3.55 20.37
C TYR A 114 7.90 2.28 19.60
N SER A 115 6.62 2.14 19.25
CA SER A 115 6.19 1.08 18.35
C SER A 115 5.15 1.58 17.36
N ALA A 116 5.24 1.09 16.12
CA ALA A 116 4.22 1.28 15.11
C ALA A 116 3.33 0.05 15.07
N VAL A 117 2.02 0.24 14.96
CA VAL A 117 1.09 -0.84 14.67
C VAL A 117 0.73 -0.77 13.20
N VAL A 118 0.80 -1.89 12.51
CA VAL A 118 0.46 -2.02 11.09
C VAL A 118 -0.54 -3.15 10.89
N ARG A 119 -1.25 -3.10 9.77
CA ARG A 119 -2.07 -4.20 9.29
C ARG A 119 -1.61 -4.63 7.91
N CYS A 120 -1.72 -5.93 7.65
CA CYS A 120 -1.49 -6.52 6.35
C CYS A 120 -2.84 -6.80 5.68
N TYR A 121 -2.99 -6.34 4.45
CA TYR A 121 -4.03 -6.78 3.52
C TYR A 121 -3.44 -7.77 2.52
N THR A 122 -4.26 -8.73 2.09
CA THR A 122 -3.89 -9.69 1.03
C THR A 122 -4.98 -9.85 -0.02
N GLY A 123 -4.56 -10.12 -1.25
CA GLY A 123 -5.43 -10.39 -2.39
C GLY A 123 -4.67 -11.12 -3.49
N HIS A 124 -5.26 -11.17 -4.69
CA HIS A 124 -4.64 -11.74 -5.88
C HIS A 124 -4.55 -10.69 -6.97
N VAL A 125 -3.50 -10.77 -7.78
CA VAL A 125 -3.43 -10.01 -9.02
C VAL A 125 -4.52 -10.56 -9.95
N ALA A 126 -5.37 -9.67 -10.47
CA ALA A 126 -6.50 -10.03 -11.31
C ALA A 126 -6.16 -9.91 -12.80
N GLU A 127 -5.25 -9.01 -13.16
CA GLU A 127 -4.91 -8.67 -14.55
C GLU A 127 -3.41 -8.83 -14.81
N PRO A 128 -2.98 -9.13 -16.06
CA PRO A 128 -1.56 -9.12 -16.42
C PRO A 128 -0.91 -7.76 -16.20
N LEU A 129 0.33 -7.77 -15.70
CA LEU A 129 1.12 -6.58 -15.38
C LEU A 129 2.34 -6.51 -16.30
N VAL A 130 2.78 -5.30 -16.60
CA VAL A 130 4.00 -5.06 -17.36
C VAL A 130 5.21 -5.52 -16.54
N ASP A 131 5.99 -6.45 -17.09
CA ASP A 131 7.15 -7.01 -16.40
C ASP A 131 8.39 -6.14 -16.57
N LEU A 132 8.85 -5.56 -15.45
CA LEU A 132 10.04 -4.72 -15.35
C LEU A 132 11.12 -5.34 -14.45
N ARG A 133 11.04 -6.64 -14.11
CA ARG A 133 12.00 -7.29 -13.21
C ARG A 133 13.45 -7.22 -13.71
N ASP A 134 13.64 -7.30 -15.03
CA ASP A 134 14.95 -7.22 -15.69
C ASP A 134 15.32 -5.81 -16.18
N GLN A 135 14.71 -4.78 -15.60
CA GLN A 135 14.87 -3.38 -16.01
C GLN A 135 15.47 -2.54 -14.86
N PRO A 136 16.79 -2.69 -14.56
CA PRO A 136 17.42 -2.08 -13.39
C PRO A 136 17.40 -0.55 -13.40
N GLN A 137 17.23 0.08 -14.57
CA GLN A 137 17.08 1.54 -14.68
C GLN A 137 15.89 2.10 -13.91
N TYR A 138 14.88 1.27 -13.61
CA TYR A 138 13.71 1.64 -12.80
C TYR A 138 13.83 1.25 -11.32
N MET A 139 14.88 0.49 -10.96
CA MET A 139 15.10 -0.08 -9.61
C MET A 139 16.12 0.72 -8.78
N HIS A 140 16.32 2.01 -9.10
CA HIS A 140 17.28 2.82 -8.37
C HIS A 140 16.86 3.02 -6.91
N ASP A 141 17.83 2.99 -5.99
CA ASP A 141 17.54 2.93 -4.57
C ASP A 141 16.74 4.15 -4.04
N THR A 142 17.13 5.34 -4.48
CA THR A 142 16.58 6.63 -4.00
C THR A 142 16.02 7.55 -5.09
N ASN A 143 16.35 7.32 -6.37
CA ASN A 143 15.87 8.15 -7.48
C ASN A 143 14.71 7.47 -8.20
N TYR A 144 13.51 8.02 -8.04
CA TYR A 144 12.29 7.43 -8.60
C TYR A 144 11.87 8.05 -9.93
N ALA A 145 12.56 9.08 -10.43
CA ALA A 145 12.17 9.79 -11.65
C ALA A 145 12.02 8.86 -12.88
N PRO A 146 12.93 7.90 -13.16
CA PRO A 146 12.77 6.98 -14.29
C PRO A 146 11.50 6.12 -14.18
N GLY A 147 11.24 5.55 -13.00
CA GLY A 147 10.07 4.72 -12.75
C GLY A 147 8.77 5.52 -12.80
N GLN A 148 8.77 6.75 -12.27
CA GLN A 148 7.62 7.65 -12.32
C GLN A 148 7.28 8.04 -13.77
N GLN A 149 8.29 8.32 -14.60
CA GLN A 149 8.08 8.62 -16.02
C GLN A 149 7.53 7.41 -16.77
N GLU A 150 8.06 6.22 -16.50
CA GLU A 150 7.56 4.99 -17.10
C GLU A 150 6.11 4.73 -16.70
N ALA A 151 5.78 4.85 -15.42
CA ALA A 151 4.41 4.67 -14.94
C ALA A 151 3.43 5.64 -15.59
N ALA A 152 3.83 6.88 -15.85
CA ALA A 152 3.00 7.83 -16.60
C ALA A 152 2.73 7.35 -18.05
N ASN A 153 3.75 6.78 -18.71
CA ASN A 153 3.58 6.20 -20.04
C ASN A 153 2.62 5.00 -20.02
N LEU A 154 2.77 4.10 -19.02
CA LEU A 154 1.93 2.93 -18.85
C LEU A 154 0.47 3.30 -18.54
N ILE A 155 0.24 4.35 -17.73
CA ILE A 155 -1.10 4.89 -17.48
C ILE A 155 -1.73 5.37 -18.79
N ASN A 156 -0.99 6.12 -19.62
CA ASN A 156 -1.49 6.60 -20.91
C ASN A 156 -1.76 5.46 -21.91
N ALA A 157 -1.11 4.31 -21.73
CA ALA A 157 -1.32 3.09 -22.51
C ALA A 157 -2.45 2.18 -21.95
N ASP A 158 -3.19 2.64 -20.93
CA ASP A 158 -4.25 1.90 -20.24
C ASP A 158 -3.78 0.60 -19.53
N GLU A 159 -2.50 0.53 -19.14
CA GLU A 159 -1.92 -0.65 -18.50
C GLU A 159 -2.37 -0.81 -17.05
N PHE A 160 -2.51 -2.07 -16.60
CA PHE A 160 -3.04 -2.39 -15.28
C PHE A 160 -2.03 -2.15 -14.14
N GLY A 161 -0.75 -2.32 -14.42
CA GLY A 161 0.30 -2.13 -13.43
C GLY A 161 1.63 -2.71 -13.85
N ILE A 162 2.53 -2.75 -12.89
CA ILE A 162 3.93 -3.14 -13.04
C ILE A 162 4.24 -4.29 -12.09
N LEU A 163 4.94 -5.30 -12.58
CA LEU A 163 5.66 -6.30 -11.80
C LEU A 163 7.15 -5.95 -11.80
N TYR A 164 7.78 -5.96 -10.62
CA TYR A 164 9.19 -5.59 -10.49
C TYR A 164 9.92 -6.33 -9.36
N SER A 165 11.25 -6.34 -9.44
CA SER A 165 12.12 -6.92 -8.41
C SER A 165 12.20 -5.98 -7.20
N SER A 166 11.89 -6.48 -5.99
CA SER A 166 11.94 -5.63 -4.80
C SER A 166 13.37 -5.17 -4.50
N VAL A 167 13.52 -3.87 -4.24
CA VAL A 167 14.79 -3.27 -3.81
C VAL A 167 15.02 -3.47 -2.30
N ARG A 168 13.94 -3.63 -1.52
CA ARG A 168 13.99 -3.78 -0.06
C ARG A 168 14.05 -5.23 0.42
N SER A 169 13.74 -6.16 -0.46
CA SER A 169 13.79 -7.59 -0.20
C SER A 169 14.44 -8.31 -1.39
N PRO A 170 15.79 -8.45 -1.40
CA PRO A 170 16.50 -9.06 -2.52
C PRO A 170 15.98 -10.46 -2.86
N GLY A 171 15.74 -10.71 -4.15
CA GLY A 171 15.18 -11.97 -4.65
C GLY A 171 13.66 -12.09 -4.56
N ALA A 172 12.97 -11.12 -3.97
CA ALA A 172 11.52 -11.06 -3.92
C ALA A 172 10.93 -10.17 -5.01
N GLU A 173 9.64 -10.33 -5.26
CA GLU A 173 8.88 -9.56 -6.24
C GLU A 173 7.93 -8.58 -5.56
N ALA A 174 7.64 -7.49 -6.26
CA ALA A 174 6.68 -6.49 -5.86
C ALA A 174 5.87 -6.00 -7.06
N ILE A 175 4.71 -5.42 -6.75
CA ILE A 175 3.80 -4.87 -7.75
C ILE A 175 3.46 -3.41 -7.44
N ALA A 176 3.27 -2.64 -8.50
CA ALA A 176 2.68 -1.31 -8.46
C ALA A 176 1.49 -1.29 -9.42
N LEU A 177 0.27 -1.42 -8.89
CA LEU A 177 -0.93 -1.37 -9.70
C LEU A 177 -1.31 0.07 -9.98
N LEU A 178 -1.58 0.34 -11.25
CA LEU A 178 -1.92 1.65 -11.77
C LEU A 178 -3.43 1.81 -11.95
N ARG A 179 -4.19 0.70 -11.84
CA ARG A 179 -5.65 0.67 -11.97
C ARG A 179 -6.24 -0.27 -10.90
N PRO A 180 -7.31 0.13 -10.18
CA PRO A 180 -7.95 -0.72 -9.18
C PRO A 180 -8.36 -2.14 -9.65
N PRO A 181 -8.86 -2.36 -10.89
CA PRO A 181 -9.27 -3.68 -11.34
C PRO A 181 -8.15 -4.71 -11.42
N ALA A 182 -6.88 -4.28 -11.34
CA ALA A 182 -5.72 -5.16 -11.41
C ALA A 182 -5.55 -6.08 -10.19
N THR A 183 -6.39 -5.94 -9.15
CA THR A 183 -6.42 -6.81 -7.98
C THR A 183 -7.83 -7.29 -7.67
N SER A 184 -7.96 -8.41 -6.97
CA SER A 184 -9.17 -8.76 -6.23
C SER A 184 -9.46 -7.74 -5.11
N PRO A 185 -10.68 -7.69 -4.55
CA PRO A 185 -10.88 -7.07 -3.24
C PRO A 185 -9.94 -7.71 -2.21
N VAL A 186 -9.42 -6.89 -1.30
CA VAL A 186 -8.45 -7.37 -0.31
C VAL A 186 -9.13 -7.79 0.99
N THR A 187 -8.51 -8.75 1.67
CA THR A 187 -8.90 -9.21 3.00
C THR A 187 -7.81 -8.88 4.00
N GLN A 188 -8.17 -8.61 5.25
CA GLN A 188 -7.17 -8.34 6.29
C GLN A 188 -6.53 -9.66 6.75
N ALA A 189 -5.22 -9.77 6.57
CA ALA A 189 -4.45 -10.97 6.89
C ALA A 189 -3.86 -10.99 8.30
N GLY A 190 -3.61 -9.82 8.90
CA GLY A 190 -3.06 -9.75 10.26
C GLY A 190 -2.71 -8.34 10.72
N HIS A 191 -2.37 -8.22 12.00
CA HIS A 191 -1.82 -7.01 12.62
C HIS A 191 -0.45 -7.30 13.20
N TYR A 192 0.44 -6.32 13.15
CA TYR A 192 1.82 -6.45 13.61
C TYR A 192 2.24 -5.19 14.36
N SER A 193 2.98 -5.35 15.45
CA SER A 193 3.66 -4.26 16.14
C SER A 193 5.13 -4.28 15.76
N LEU A 194 5.69 -3.15 15.38
CA LEU A 194 7.09 -2.97 15.04
C LEU A 194 7.75 -2.05 16.06
N HIS A 195 8.81 -2.52 16.71
CA HIS A 195 9.56 -1.77 17.70
C HIS A 195 10.59 -0.84 17.04
N TRP A 196 10.65 0.40 17.51
CA TRP A 196 11.58 1.45 17.09
C TRP A 196 12.57 1.77 18.20
N ASP A 197 13.87 1.76 17.89
CA ASP A 197 14.95 1.98 18.87
C ASP A 197 15.48 3.41 18.92
N GLY A 198 14.84 4.36 18.21
CA GLY A 198 15.32 5.73 18.03
C GLY A 198 15.95 5.98 16.65
N GLU A 199 16.38 4.93 15.95
CA GLU A 199 17.05 5.05 14.65
C GLU A 199 16.45 4.14 13.57
N GLN A 200 16.00 2.94 13.95
CA GLN A 200 15.45 1.95 13.02
C GLN A 200 14.40 1.03 13.67
N PHE A 201 13.61 0.37 12.84
CA PHE A 201 12.74 -0.70 13.29
C PHE A 201 13.57 -1.97 13.49
N THR A 202 13.51 -2.57 14.68
CA THR A 202 14.41 -3.67 15.07
C THR A 202 13.71 -5.00 15.28
N LYS A 203 12.42 -4.98 15.59
CA LYS A 203 11.63 -6.19 15.88
C LYS A 203 10.22 -6.00 15.38
N TYR A 204 9.57 -7.10 15.02
CA TYR A 204 8.13 -7.12 14.84
C TYR A 204 7.51 -8.35 15.51
N ALA A 205 6.25 -8.22 15.92
CA ALA A 205 5.47 -9.32 16.48
C ALA A 205 4.05 -9.26 15.94
N GLN A 206 3.47 -10.43 15.63
CA GLN A 206 2.06 -10.52 15.27
C GLN A 206 1.20 -10.23 16.50
N LEU A 207 0.25 -9.32 16.34
CA LEU A 207 -0.73 -8.99 17.37
C LEU A 207 -1.93 -9.91 17.25
N THR A 208 -2.35 -10.45 18.40
CA THR A 208 -3.56 -11.26 18.55
C THR A 208 -4.32 -10.77 19.76
N GLU A 209 -5.61 -11.13 19.85
CA GLU A 209 -6.40 -10.79 21.02
C GLU A 209 -5.86 -11.50 22.25
N TYR A 210 -5.80 -10.78 23.36
CA TYR A 210 -5.45 -11.39 24.62
C TYR A 210 -6.48 -12.47 24.98
N ARG A 211 -6.00 -13.69 25.17
CA ARG A 211 -6.77 -14.80 25.72
C ARG A 211 -6.24 -15.08 27.12
N PRO A 212 -7.05 -14.94 28.18
CA PRO A 212 -6.65 -15.31 29.53
C PRO A 212 -6.14 -16.76 29.55
N LEU A 213 -5.10 -17.00 30.36
CA LEU A 213 -4.56 -18.35 30.60
C LEU A 213 -5.47 -19.17 31.51
#